data_AF-A0A5B8RWL1-F1
#
_entry.id   AF-A0A5B8RWL1-F1
#
_cell.length_a   1.000
_cell.length_b   1.000
_cell.length_c   1.000
_cell.angle_alpha   90.00
_cell.angle_beta   90.00
_cell.angle_gamma   90.00
#
_symmetry.space_group_name_H-M   'P 1'
#
loop_
_entity.id
_entity.type
_entity.pdbx_description
1 polymer ?
#
loop_
_entity_poly.entity_id
_entity_poly.type
_entity_poly.pdbx_seq_one_letter_code
_entity_poly.pdbx_strand_id
1 'polypeptide(L)'
;MQTFLSEAVLGTFAKLYDAPGTPFLQARLPAVHSLELVSVLEKFAHAPRRLGDLGDDISCTQHWNESIAQADGTIRRETAFVSRPEDLVLSGPHFYVGNPLSKTPRAICTEKGHYDTLDLEHLPDHYLPRSNYHPACSPDEYARRMPRVSWVEEGETEAKPVTAYYRVISRRGLSISGERTLLASVATRDVCHIDGVFSVALRDQRLVPTLAGLWASVPFDFFIKSSGKGDFRNSLAETMTLPEFGDRLPQFLARTLALNCLTTHYADLWQSCWQPEFTQDRWASTDPRLPQDFFANLTPDWQRHNALRSDYARRQALVEIDVLAAQALGLTLDELLTIYRVQFPVMRQYERDTWYDANGRIVFTASKGLVGVGLPRKAGRRDPECTVVTPDGIRQPRRLGWEDIQPNPQPDGTLRPQVPDGTVIERPITDTTQPGGPIDRTIRYTAPFTLADREADYRLAWAHFGGKEGR
;
A
#
# COMPACT_ATOMS: atom_id res chain seq x y z
N MET A 1 -17.48 -11.58 30.24
CA MET A 1 -16.10 -11.61 30.76
C MET A 1 -15.77 -10.19 31.18
N GLN A 2 -15.60 -9.91 32.48
CA GLN A 2 -15.22 -8.57 32.95
C GLN A 2 -13.71 -8.44 32.79
N THR A 3 -13.25 -7.53 31.93
CA THR A 3 -11.83 -7.19 31.79
C THR A 3 -11.53 -6.09 32.80
N PHE A 4 -10.71 -6.38 33.81
CA PHE A 4 -10.23 -5.39 34.77
C PHE A 4 -8.97 -4.74 34.21
N LEU A 5 -8.95 -3.41 34.11
CA LEU A 5 -7.80 -2.63 33.65
C LEU A 5 -7.04 -2.09 34.86
N SER A 6 -5.72 -2.24 34.88
CA SER A 6 -4.88 -1.64 35.92
C SER A 6 -4.64 -0.16 35.64
N GLU A 7 -4.24 0.59 36.67
CA GLU A 7 -3.87 2.01 36.54
C GLU A 7 -2.73 2.21 35.52
N ALA A 8 -1.78 1.26 35.45
CA ALA A 8 -0.69 1.28 34.48
C ALA A 8 -1.19 1.18 33.02
N VAL A 9 -2.18 0.32 32.77
CA VAL A 9 -2.79 0.19 31.43
C VAL A 9 -3.54 1.46 31.05
N LEU A 10 -4.26 2.06 31.99
CA LEU A 10 -4.92 3.36 31.78
C LEU A 10 -3.90 4.48 31.49
N GLY A 11 -2.76 4.48 32.17
CA GLY A 11 -1.65 5.40 31.91
C GLY A 11 -1.10 5.25 30.48
N THR A 12 -0.99 4.01 29.99
CA THR A 12 -0.61 3.72 28.60
C THR A 12 -1.62 4.31 27.61
N PHE A 13 -2.92 4.13 27.87
CA PHE A 13 -3.97 4.67 27.00
C PHE A 13 -3.96 6.20 26.96
N ALA A 14 -3.80 6.86 28.11
CA ALA A 14 -3.66 8.32 28.16
C ALA A 14 -2.46 8.78 27.34
N LYS A 15 -1.30 8.10 27.46
CA LYS A 15 -0.08 8.45 26.73
C LYS A 15 -0.21 8.30 25.21
N LEU A 16 -1.05 7.38 24.74
CA LEU A 16 -1.23 7.09 23.31
C LEU A 16 -2.30 7.97 22.66
N TYR A 17 -3.44 8.10 23.32
CA TYR A 17 -4.63 8.65 22.69
C TYR A 17 -4.95 10.06 23.16
N ASP A 18 -4.50 10.48 24.34
CA ASP A 18 -4.84 11.74 24.97
C ASP A 18 -3.71 12.78 24.94
N ALA A 19 -4.04 14.02 25.33
CA ALA A 19 -3.08 15.11 25.35
C ALA A 19 -2.00 14.87 26.42
N PRO A 20 -0.76 15.38 26.22
CA PRO A 20 0.28 15.29 27.23
C PRO A 20 -0.19 15.83 28.59
N GLY A 21 -0.04 15.03 29.64
CA GLY A 21 -0.45 15.39 31.01
C GLY A 21 -1.87 14.94 31.41
N THR A 22 -2.63 14.26 30.55
CA THR A 22 -3.94 13.70 30.93
C THR A 22 -3.80 12.63 32.03
N PRO A 23 -4.52 12.76 33.17
CA PRO A 23 -4.52 11.75 34.23
C PRO A 23 -5.06 10.40 33.75
N PHE A 24 -4.49 9.29 34.21
CA PHE A 24 -4.85 7.94 33.76
C PHE A 24 -6.34 7.60 33.96
N LEU A 25 -6.99 8.10 35.02
CA LEU A 25 -8.43 7.89 35.26
C LEU A 25 -9.33 8.56 34.22
N GLN A 26 -8.79 9.46 33.39
CA GLN A 26 -9.50 10.14 32.31
C GLN A 26 -9.12 9.61 30.93
N ALA A 27 -8.31 8.54 30.86
CA ALA A 27 -7.83 7.98 29.61
C ALA A 27 -8.97 7.47 28.71
N ARG A 28 -8.91 7.77 27.42
CA ARG A 28 -9.79 7.15 26.44
C ARG A 28 -9.46 5.68 26.27
N LEU A 29 -10.48 4.83 26.38
CA LEU A 29 -10.34 3.39 26.22
C LEU A 29 -10.37 2.99 24.74
N PRO A 30 -9.33 2.31 24.22
CA PRO A 30 -9.36 1.76 22.86
C PRO A 30 -10.30 0.56 22.77
N ALA A 31 -10.73 0.21 21.56
CA ALA A 31 -11.57 -0.97 21.29
C ALA A 31 -10.76 -2.29 21.32
N VAL A 32 -10.04 -2.54 22.41
CA VAL A 32 -9.14 -3.69 22.58
C VAL A 32 -9.55 -4.49 23.81
N HIS A 33 -9.69 -5.82 23.65
CA HIS A 33 -10.19 -6.73 24.69
C HIS A 33 -9.25 -7.90 25.03
N SER A 34 -8.03 -7.93 24.47
CA SER A 34 -7.01 -8.97 24.74
C SER A 34 -5.77 -8.35 25.39
N LEU A 35 -5.16 -9.06 26.34
CA LEU A 35 -3.95 -8.62 27.05
C LEU A 35 -2.75 -8.51 26.11
N GLU A 36 -2.62 -9.42 25.14
CA GLU A 36 -1.56 -9.39 24.12
C GLU A 36 -1.63 -8.09 23.30
N LEU A 37 -2.82 -7.65 22.92
CA LEU A 37 -3.01 -6.41 22.17
C LEU A 37 -2.75 -5.16 23.03
N VAL A 38 -2.96 -5.24 24.35
CA VAL A 38 -2.55 -4.16 25.27
C VAL A 38 -1.03 -4.06 25.33
N SER A 39 -0.31 -5.20 25.40
CA SER A 39 1.16 -5.20 25.37
C SER A 39 1.72 -4.59 24.09
N VAL A 40 1.08 -4.83 22.93
CA VAL A 40 1.43 -4.14 21.67
C VAL A 40 1.29 -2.62 21.82
N LEU A 41 0.18 -2.13 22.37
CA LEU A 41 -0.03 -0.70 22.59
C LEU A 41 1.01 -0.11 23.55
N GLU A 42 1.39 -0.82 24.61
CA GLU A 42 2.48 -0.41 25.49
C GLU A 42 3.79 -0.21 24.72
N LYS A 43 4.12 -1.08 23.76
CA LYS A 43 5.34 -0.93 22.94
C LYS A 43 5.29 0.30 22.03
N PHE A 44 4.13 0.60 21.42
CA PHE A 44 3.93 1.89 20.75
C PHE A 44 4.10 3.08 21.71
N ALA A 45 3.64 2.95 22.95
CA ALA A 45 3.75 4.02 23.94
C ALA A 45 5.19 4.25 24.40
N HIS A 46 6.05 3.23 24.34
CA HIS A 46 7.47 3.28 24.71
C HIS A 46 8.41 3.63 23.55
N ALA A 47 7.92 3.69 22.32
CA ALA A 47 8.73 4.12 21.18
C ALA A 47 9.35 5.50 21.46
N PRO A 48 10.65 5.71 21.14
CA PRO A 48 11.40 6.87 21.61
C PRO A 48 10.98 8.18 20.95
N ARG A 49 10.44 8.10 19.73
CA ARG A 49 10.04 9.25 18.92
C ARG A 49 8.71 9.01 18.24
N ARG A 50 7.97 10.09 18.03
CA ARG A 50 6.73 10.18 17.28
C ARG A 50 6.88 11.20 16.16
N LEU A 51 5.97 11.16 15.19
CA LEU A 51 5.95 12.11 14.10
C LEU A 51 5.77 13.54 14.61
N GLY A 52 4.93 13.75 15.64
CA GLY A 52 4.74 15.07 16.26
C GLY A 52 6.00 15.65 16.91
N ASP A 53 6.98 14.82 17.29
CA ASP A 53 8.24 15.27 17.88
C ASP A 53 9.18 15.91 16.84
N LEU A 54 8.86 15.81 15.54
CA LEU A 54 9.61 16.47 14.47
C LEU A 54 9.28 17.97 14.35
N GLY A 55 8.23 18.46 15.01
CA GLY A 55 7.89 19.89 15.05
C GLY A 55 7.85 20.53 13.65
N ASP A 56 8.64 21.58 13.46
CA ASP A 56 8.65 22.37 12.22
C ASP A 56 9.28 21.65 11.02
N ASP A 57 9.87 20.46 11.20
CA ASP A 57 10.44 19.65 10.10
C ASP A 57 9.40 18.78 9.37
N ILE A 58 8.13 18.88 9.76
CA ILE A 58 7.01 18.26 9.05
C ILE A 58 5.93 19.27 8.71
N SER A 59 5.26 19.06 7.58
CA SER A 59 4.12 19.87 7.16
C SER A 59 2.99 18.96 6.70
N CYS A 60 1.87 19.03 7.41
CA CYS A 60 0.68 18.25 7.12
C CYS A 60 -0.33 19.10 6.37
N THR A 61 -0.97 18.54 5.34
CA THR A 61 -1.98 19.29 4.58
C THR A 61 -3.11 18.41 4.07
N GLN A 62 -4.30 19.01 4.03
CA GLN A 62 -5.46 18.49 3.31
C GLN A 62 -5.50 18.95 1.84
N HIS A 63 -4.64 19.92 1.50
CA HIS A 63 -4.54 20.52 0.18
C HIS A 63 -5.87 21.16 -0.26
N TRP A 64 -6.51 20.70 -1.34
CA TRP A 64 -7.71 21.34 -1.89
C TRP A 64 -9.01 20.81 -1.28
N ASN A 65 -9.78 21.67 -0.64
CA ASN A 65 -11.18 21.36 -0.34
C ASN A 65 -12.00 21.40 -1.63
N GLU A 66 -12.57 20.25 -2.04
CA GLU A 66 -13.23 20.08 -3.34
C GLU A 66 -14.30 21.12 -3.63
N SER A 67 -15.14 21.45 -2.64
CA SER A 67 -16.25 22.39 -2.82
C SER A 67 -15.75 23.82 -2.94
N ILE A 68 -14.83 24.23 -2.07
CA ILE A 68 -14.27 25.60 -2.06
C ILE A 68 -13.42 25.83 -3.31
N ALA A 69 -12.51 24.90 -3.60
CA ALA A 69 -11.56 25.00 -4.70
C ALA A 69 -12.23 24.96 -6.08
N GLN A 70 -13.42 24.36 -6.20
CA GLN A 70 -14.24 24.48 -7.42
C GLN A 70 -14.98 25.81 -7.49
N ALA A 71 -15.53 26.28 -6.36
CA ALA A 71 -16.26 27.55 -6.31
C ALA A 71 -15.35 28.76 -6.57
N ASP A 72 -14.09 28.74 -6.12
CA ASP A 72 -13.11 29.81 -6.31
C ASP A 72 -12.26 29.68 -7.59
N GLY A 73 -12.55 28.67 -8.42
CA GLY A 73 -11.86 28.42 -9.69
C GLY A 73 -10.42 27.91 -9.56
N THR A 74 -10.00 27.38 -8.41
CA THR A 74 -8.69 26.73 -8.26
C THR A 74 -8.61 25.42 -9.04
N ILE A 75 -9.65 24.58 -8.93
CA ILE A 75 -9.78 23.32 -9.66
C ILE A 75 -11.14 23.23 -10.35
N ARG A 76 -11.26 22.38 -11.36
CA ARG A 76 -12.51 22.04 -12.02
C ARG A 76 -12.65 20.54 -12.15
N ARG A 77 -13.88 20.04 -12.10
CA ARG A 77 -14.16 18.62 -12.32
C ARG A 77 -14.21 18.31 -13.81
N GLU A 78 -13.23 17.57 -14.28
CA GLU A 78 -13.15 16.99 -15.62
C GLU A 78 -12.40 15.67 -15.48
N THR A 79 -12.87 14.61 -16.15
CA THR A 79 -12.20 13.32 -16.11
C THR A 79 -11.32 13.13 -17.33
N ALA A 80 -10.01 13.33 -17.19
CA ALA A 80 -9.06 13.20 -18.30
C ALA A 80 -7.69 12.70 -17.82
N PHE A 81 -6.92 12.14 -18.76
CA PHE A 81 -5.49 11.90 -18.53
C PHE A 81 -4.76 13.24 -18.40
N VAL A 82 -3.71 13.23 -17.61
CA VAL A 82 -2.80 14.37 -17.46
C VAL A 82 -1.48 14.08 -18.15
N SER A 83 -0.86 15.11 -18.71
CA SER A 83 0.45 15.00 -19.36
C SER A 83 1.59 15.44 -18.45
N ARG A 84 1.29 16.24 -17.41
CA ARG A 84 2.28 16.77 -16.48
C ARG A 84 1.85 16.45 -15.04
N PRO A 85 2.80 16.14 -14.13
CA PRO A 85 2.48 15.89 -12.73
C PRO A 85 1.74 17.03 -12.02
N GLU A 86 2.03 18.29 -12.37
CA GLU A 86 1.37 19.48 -11.80
C GLU A 86 -0.13 19.59 -12.12
N ASP A 87 -0.59 18.93 -13.20
CA ASP A 87 -2.00 18.87 -13.57
C ASP A 87 -2.73 17.73 -12.83
N LEU A 88 -1.99 16.83 -12.16
CA LEU A 88 -2.54 15.69 -11.46
C LEU A 88 -3.06 16.11 -10.08
N VAL A 89 -4.36 16.01 -9.89
CA VAL A 89 -4.98 16.13 -8.57
C VAL A 89 -5.45 14.75 -8.11
N LEU A 90 -4.78 14.17 -7.11
CA LEU A 90 -5.12 12.85 -6.59
C LEU A 90 -6.43 12.85 -5.79
N SER A 91 -7.07 11.70 -5.86
CA SER A 91 -8.21 11.28 -5.03
C SER A 91 -7.92 9.90 -4.44
N GLY A 92 -8.63 9.52 -3.36
CA GLY A 92 -8.37 8.29 -2.61
C GLY A 92 -8.18 7.01 -3.46
N PRO A 93 -9.00 6.73 -4.49
CA PRO A 93 -8.85 5.53 -5.33
C PRO A 93 -7.53 5.41 -6.09
N HIS A 94 -6.80 6.51 -6.33
CA HIS A 94 -5.56 6.47 -7.10
C HIS A 94 -4.48 5.61 -6.45
N PHE A 95 -4.50 5.50 -5.12
CA PHE A 95 -3.51 4.75 -4.37
C PHE A 95 -4.15 3.81 -3.34
N TYR A 96 -3.33 2.88 -2.87
CA TYR A 96 -3.63 1.89 -1.85
C TYR A 96 -2.37 1.61 -1.04
N VAL A 97 -2.41 0.64 -0.12
CA VAL A 97 -1.28 0.25 0.73
C VAL A 97 -0.02 -0.03 -0.10
N GLY A 98 1.00 0.81 0.05
CA GLY A 98 2.28 0.70 -0.66
C GLY A 98 2.14 0.72 -2.19
N ASN A 99 1.02 1.21 -2.73
CA ASN A 99 0.77 1.25 -4.17
C ASN A 99 0.27 2.64 -4.57
N PRO A 100 1.15 3.53 -5.09
CA PRO A 100 0.73 4.85 -5.53
C PRO A 100 -0.06 4.85 -6.85
N LEU A 101 -0.06 3.73 -7.59
CA LEU A 101 -0.79 3.56 -8.85
C LEU A 101 -1.77 2.39 -8.73
N SER A 102 -2.74 2.52 -7.82
CA SER A 102 -3.74 1.50 -7.56
C SER A 102 -4.84 1.44 -8.62
N LYS A 103 -5.51 2.58 -8.86
CA LYS A 103 -6.64 2.67 -9.80
C LYS A 103 -6.61 3.97 -10.57
N THR A 104 -7.30 3.99 -11.71
CA THR A 104 -7.58 5.21 -12.46
C THR A 104 -9.09 5.36 -12.65
N PRO A 105 -9.64 6.59 -12.65
CA PRO A 105 -11.00 6.84 -13.10
C PRO A 105 -11.24 6.28 -14.50
N ARG A 106 -12.47 5.78 -14.72
CA ARG A 106 -13.00 5.54 -16.07
C ARG A 106 -13.21 6.86 -16.79
N ALA A 107 -13.15 6.86 -18.12
CA ALA A 107 -13.44 8.06 -18.91
C ALA A 107 -14.80 8.70 -18.56
N ILE A 108 -15.79 7.88 -18.20
CA ILE A 108 -17.09 8.33 -17.66
C ILE A 108 -17.15 7.98 -16.16
N CYS A 109 -16.80 8.94 -15.31
CA CYS A 109 -16.73 8.76 -13.86
C CYS A 109 -17.88 9.48 -13.12
N THR A 110 -19.10 8.95 -13.26
CA THR A 110 -20.31 9.46 -12.60
C THR A 110 -20.54 8.89 -11.19
N GLU A 111 -20.02 7.69 -10.92
CA GLU A 111 -20.23 6.98 -9.65
C GLU A 111 -18.93 6.76 -8.89
N LYS A 112 -19.02 6.59 -7.56
CA LYS A 112 -17.86 6.35 -6.68
C LYS A 112 -17.06 5.10 -7.07
N GLY A 113 -17.70 4.13 -7.71
CA GLY A 113 -17.09 2.87 -8.15
C GLY A 113 -16.53 2.88 -9.57
N HIS A 114 -16.61 3.99 -10.31
CA HIS A 114 -16.14 4.08 -11.71
C HIS A 114 -14.62 4.25 -11.81
N TYR A 115 -13.91 3.27 -11.27
CA TYR A 115 -12.45 3.16 -11.28
C TYR A 115 -12.06 1.76 -11.72
N ASP A 116 -11.00 1.68 -12.52
CA ASP A 116 -10.42 0.41 -12.94
C ASP A 116 -9.04 0.23 -12.30
N THR A 117 -8.75 -0.99 -11.85
CA THR A 117 -7.46 -1.36 -11.26
C THR A 117 -6.38 -1.33 -12.35
N LEU A 118 -5.22 -0.77 -12.02
CA LEU A 118 -4.09 -0.68 -12.94
C LEU A 118 -3.27 -1.97 -12.93
N ASP A 119 -2.91 -2.46 -14.11
CA ASP A 119 -1.98 -3.59 -14.27
C ASP A 119 -0.54 -3.07 -14.30
N LEU A 120 0.13 -3.14 -13.15
CA LEU A 120 1.46 -2.56 -12.94
C LEU A 120 2.54 -3.13 -13.85
N GLU A 121 2.44 -4.41 -14.25
CA GLU A 121 3.41 -5.06 -15.15
C GLU A 121 3.44 -4.41 -16.52
N HIS A 122 2.34 -3.76 -16.89
CA HIS A 122 2.06 -3.26 -18.21
C HIS A 122 2.01 -1.73 -18.30
N LEU A 123 2.13 -1.02 -17.17
CA LEU A 123 2.18 0.43 -17.14
C LEU A 123 3.48 0.98 -17.76
N PRO A 124 3.41 2.06 -18.55
CA PRO A 124 4.57 2.83 -18.99
C PRO A 124 5.41 3.35 -17.81
N ASP A 125 6.71 3.53 -18.03
CA ASP A 125 7.64 4.02 -17.00
C ASP A 125 7.37 5.47 -16.57
N HIS A 126 6.68 6.27 -17.39
CA HIS A 126 6.30 7.67 -17.11
C HIS A 126 4.78 7.83 -16.94
N TYR A 127 4.09 6.77 -16.53
CA TYR A 127 2.63 6.76 -16.47
C TYR A 127 2.07 7.78 -15.46
N LEU A 128 1.08 8.55 -15.91
CA LEU A 128 0.23 9.38 -15.07
C LEU A 128 -1.25 8.97 -15.29
N PRO A 129 -2.03 8.75 -14.21
CA PRO A 129 -3.41 8.30 -14.33
C PRO A 129 -4.35 9.42 -14.81
N ARG A 130 -5.60 9.06 -15.13
CA ARG A 130 -6.66 10.07 -15.22
C ARG A 130 -6.85 10.73 -13.87
N SER A 131 -7.19 12.01 -13.84
CA SER A 131 -7.80 12.64 -12.67
C SER A 131 -9.26 12.93 -12.95
N ASN A 132 -10.05 13.14 -11.88
CA ASN A 132 -11.37 13.75 -11.96
C ASN A 132 -11.32 15.27 -11.74
N TYR A 133 -10.16 15.82 -11.38
CA TYR A 133 -9.98 17.23 -11.06
C TYR A 133 -8.70 17.74 -11.72
N HIS A 134 -8.79 18.94 -12.30
CA HIS A 134 -7.66 19.61 -12.95
C HIS A 134 -7.58 21.07 -12.45
N PRO A 135 -6.40 21.71 -12.49
CA PRO A 135 -6.29 23.15 -12.30
C PRO A 135 -7.26 23.93 -13.19
N ALA A 136 -7.84 25.02 -12.67
CA ALA A 136 -8.81 25.85 -13.36
C ALA A 136 -8.42 27.34 -13.42
N CYS A 137 -7.22 27.69 -12.96
CA CYS A 137 -6.63 29.03 -13.03
C CYS A 137 -5.25 28.98 -13.71
N SER A 138 -4.59 30.14 -13.86
CA SER A 138 -3.24 30.20 -14.43
C SER A 138 -2.23 29.47 -13.53
N PRO A 139 -1.12 28.94 -14.09
CA PRO A 139 -0.09 28.27 -13.30
C PRO A 139 0.43 29.12 -12.13
N ASP A 140 0.64 30.43 -12.34
CA ASP A 140 1.12 31.34 -11.30
C ASP A 140 0.11 31.50 -10.15
N GLU A 141 -1.18 31.64 -10.47
CA GLU A 141 -2.23 31.76 -9.45
C GLU A 141 -2.45 30.42 -8.73
N TYR A 142 -2.34 29.30 -9.45
CA TYR A 142 -2.41 27.97 -8.85
C TYR A 142 -1.27 27.77 -7.85
N ALA A 143 -0.03 28.07 -8.26
CA ALA A 143 1.16 28.00 -7.41
C ALA A 143 1.07 28.95 -6.21
N ARG A 144 0.51 30.14 -6.38
CA ARG A 144 0.27 31.10 -5.29
C ARG A 144 -0.71 30.57 -4.24
N ARG A 145 -1.74 29.83 -4.65
CA ARG A 145 -2.72 29.22 -3.75
C ARG A 145 -2.19 27.97 -3.04
N MET A 146 -1.12 27.35 -3.56
CA MET A 146 -0.60 26.10 -3.01
C MET A 146 -0.13 26.27 -1.56
N PRO A 147 -0.48 25.34 -0.66
CA PRO A 147 0.11 25.30 0.66
C PRO A 147 1.64 25.20 0.59
N ARG A 148 2.32 25.88 1.50
CA ARG A 148 3.78 25.85 1.65
C ARG A 148 4.15 25.08 2.90
N VAL A 149 5.35 24.50 2.89
CA VAL A 149 5.89 23.82 4.06
C VAL A 149 6.16 24.81 5.21
N SER A 150 6.29 24.31 6.43
CA SER A 150 6.57 25.12 7.63
C SER A 150 8.01 25.63 7.71
N TRP A 151 8.88 25.23 6.77
CA TRP A 151 10.29 25.55 6.80
C TRP A 151 10.80 26.28 5.56
N VAL A 152 11.93 26.96 5.73
CA VAL A 152 12.72 27.53 4.64
C VAL A 152 13.99 26.68 4.47
N GLU A 153 14.33 26.36 3.22
CA GLU A 153 15.57 25.64 2.91
C GLU A 153 16.78 26.59 3.01
N GLU A 154 17.96 26.03 3.23
CA GLU A 154 19.19 26.82 3.28
C GLU A 154 19.43 27.54 1.95
N GLY A 155 19.61 28.86 2.01
CA GLY A 155 19.81 29.70 0.82
C GLY A 155 18.52 30.20 0.16
N GLU A 156 17.34 29.77 0.61
CA GLU A 156 16.05 30.27 0.12
C GLU A 156 15.51 31.39 1.02
N THR A 157 14.72 32.29 0.45
CA THR A 157 14.07 33.38 1.21
C THR A 157 12.64 33.04 1.65
N GLU A 158 12.01 32.05 1.01
CA GLU A 158 10.63 31.66 1.26
C GLU A 158 10.50 30.14 1.35
N ALA A 159 9.49 29.68 2.09
CA ALA A 159 9.14 28.27 2.15
C ALA A 159 8.63 27.79 0.79
N LYS A 160 9.11 26.63 0.33
CA LYS A 160 8.65 26.03 -0.94
C LYS A 160 7.22 25.47 -0.83
N PRO A 161 6.47 25.37 -1.95
CA PRO A 161 5.21 24.64 -1.97
C PRO A 161 5.39 23.20 -1.46
N VAL A 162 4.39 22.66 -0.78
CA VAL A 162 4.41 21.25 -0.31
C VAL A 162 4.60 20.24 -1.44
N THR A 163 4.21 20.61 -2.67
CA THR A 163 4.37 19.82 -3.89
C THR A 163 5.81 19.70 -4.37
N ALA A 164 6.72 20.57 -3.93
CA ALA A 164 8.15 20.48 -4.26
C ALA A 164 8.86 19.26 -3.64
N TYR A 165 8.20 18.56 -2.71
CA TYR A 165 8.75 17.43 -1.96
C TYR A 165 8.05 16.12 -2.33
N TYR A 166 8.65 14.97 -2.07
CA TYR A 166 7.91 13.72 -1.95
C TYR A 166 7.14 13.74 -0.62
N ARG A 167 5.92 13.19 -0.63
CA ARG A 167 5.02 13.20 0.53
C ARG A 167 4.53 11.79 0.81
N VAL A 168 4.37 11.46 2.09
CA VAL A 168 3.57 10.29 2.47
C VAL A 168 2.10 10.71 2.44
N ILE A 169 1.29 10.00 1.65
CA ILE A 169 -0.14 10.24 1.53
C ILE A 169 -0.93 9.11 2.17
N SER A 170 -2.04 9.44 2.78
CA SER A 170 -3.05 8.50 3.27
C SER A 170 -4.44 8.91 2.81
N ARG A 171 -5.35 7.96 2.67
CA ARG A 171 -6.77 8.32 2.64
C ARG A 171 -7.16 8.97 3.97
N ARG A 172 -7.95 10.03 3.87
CA ARG A 172 -8.51 10.72 5.04
C ARG A 172 -9.50 9.79 5.78
N GLY A 173 -10.44 9.22 5.04
CA GLY A 173 -11.45 8.33 5.62
C GLY A 173 -10.89 6.96 5.99
N LEU A 174 -11.04 6.56 7.24
CA LEU A 174 -10.58 5.28 7.80
C LEU A 174 -11.73 4.28 7.90
N SER A 175 -11.50 3.05 7.41
CA SER A 175 -12.48 1.97 7.49
C SER A 175 -12.09 0.95 8.58
N ILE A 176 -12.63 1.11 9.78
CA ILE A 176 -12.36 0.20 10.91
C ILE A 176 -12.82 -1.24 10.61
N SER A 177 -13.93 -1.41 9.88
CA SER A 177 -14.43 -2.74 9.47
C SER A 177 -13.85 -3.24 8.14
N GLY A 178 -12.98 -2.46 7.50
CA GLY A 178 -12.40 -2.77 6.20
C GLY A 178 -11.33 -3.85 6.25
N GLU A 179 -10.88 -4.25 5.05
CA GLU A 179 -9.70 -5.11 4.86
C GLU A 179 -8.45 -4.49 5.50
N ARG A 180 -8.26 -3.19 5.26
CA ARG A 180 -7.17 -2.35 5.74
C ARG A 180 -7.77 -1.03 6.19
N THR A 181 -7.23 -0.44 7.25
CA THR A 181 -7.74 0.82 7.82
C THR A 181 -6.94 2.00 7.29
N LEU A 182 -5.61 1.90 7.39
CA LEU A 182 -4.67 2.93 6.96
C LEU A 182 -4.19 2.60 5.54
N LEU A 183 -4.63 3.41 4.57
CA LEU A 183 -4.31 3.22 3.15
C LEU A 183 -3.32 4.29 2.75
N ALA A 184 -2.03 3.97 2.77
CA ALA A 184 -0.94 4.92 2.56
C ALA A 184 0.05 4.51 1.46
N SER A 185 0.65 5.51 0.81
CA SER A 185 1.70 5.36 -0.21
C SER A 185 2.53 6.66 -0.32
N VAL A 186 3.51 6.70 -1.21
CA VAL A 186 4.30 7.91 -1.50
C VAL A 186 3.73 8.65 -2.71
N ALA A 187 3.38 9.93 -2.56
CA ALA A 187 3.11 10.82 -3.67
C ALA A 187 4.42 11.38 -4.26
N THR A 188 4.45 11.51 -5.58
CA THR A 188 5.54 12.19 -6.29
C THR A 188 5.52 13.70 -6.03
N ARG A 189 6.62 14.36 -6.40
CA ARG A 189 6.64 15.82 -6.52
C ARG A 189 5.60 16.31 -7.53
N ASP A 190 5.26 17.59 -7.39
CA ASP A 190 4.37 18.40 -8.23
C ASP A 190 2.88 18.02 -8.19
N VAL A 191 2.56 16.82 -7.69
CA VAL A 191 1.19 16.31 -7.64
C VAL A 191 0.39 16.88 -6.47
N CYS A 192 -0.79 17.41 -6.77
CA CYS A 192 -1.76 17.88 -5.77
C CYS A 192 -2.69 16.74 -5.33
N HIS A 193 -3.52 16.99 -4.30
CA HIS A 193 -4.63 16.11 -3.96
C HIS A 193 -5.83 16.91 -3.45
N ILE A 194 -6.98 16.25 -3.38
CA ILE A 194 -8.18 16.77 -2.72
C ILE A 194 -8.21 16.39 -1.23
N ASP A 195 -9.09 17.02 -0.47
CA ASP A 195 -9.27 16.84 0.99
C ASP A 195 -9.60 15.41 1.43
N GLY A 196 -10.12 14.57 0.53
CA GLY A 196 -10.27 13.13 0.75
C GLY A 196 -8.95 12.38 0.95
N VAL A 197 -7.82 13.06 0.72
CA VAL A 197 -6.45 12.59 0.93
C VAL A 197 -5.77 13.52 1.94
N PHE A 198 -4.98 12.93 2.82
CA PHE A 198 -4.12 13.60 3.77
C PHE A 198 -2.66 13.37 3.38
N SER A 199 -1.82 14.40 3.45
CA SER A 199 -0.39 14.25 3.16
C SER A 199 0.51 14.86 4.21
N VAL A 200 1.70 14.26 4.35
CA VAL A 200 2.79 14.71 5.21
C VAL A 200 4.03 14.92 4.35
N ALA A 201 4.50 16.16 4.28
CA ALA A 201 5.82 16.50 3.78
C ALA A 201 6.84 16.45 4.93
N LEU A 202 8.03 15.91 4.67
CA LEU A 202 9.13 15.85 5.63
C LEU A 202 10.32 16.64 5.08
N ARG A 203 11.00 17.43 5.92
CA ARG A 203 12.23 18.13 5.50
C ARG A 203 13.30 17.15 5.05
N ASP A 204 13.56 16.09 5.84
CA ASP A 204 14.46 15.02 5.43
C ASP A 204 13.71 14.00 4.54
N GLN A 205 13.95 14.09 3.24
CA GLN A 205 13.33 13.20 2.24
C GLN A 205 13.72 11.73 2.42
N ARG A 206 14.82 11.42 3.11
CA ARG A 206 15.23 10.04 3.42
C ARG A 206 14.31 9.36 4.44
N LEU A 207 13.50 10.13 5.17
CA LEU A 207 12.48 9.59 6.09
C LEU A 207 11.16 9.23 5.39
N VAL A 208 10.93 9.71 4.16
CA VAL A 208 9.69 9.44 3.41
C VAL A 208 9.44 7.94 3.22
N PRO A 209 10.41 7.12 2.77
CA PRO A 209 10.19 5.68 2.66
C PRO A 209 10.01 5.02 4.02
N THR A 210 10.74 5.44 5.06
CA THR A 210 10.55 4.90 6.42
C THR A 210 9.10 5.08 6.87
N LEU A 211 8.59 6.30 6.79
CA LEU A 211 7.22 6.61 7.21
C LEU A 211 6.17 5.89 6.34
N ALA A 212 6.36 5.85 5.02
CA ALA A 212 5.45 5.17 4.10
C ALA A 212 5.39 3.65 4.37
N GLY A 213 6.52 3.02 4.67
CA GLY A 213 6.60 1.59 4.98
C GLY A 213 5.92 1.28 6.30
N LEU A 214 6.14 2.12 7.32
CA LEU A 214 5.49 1.98 8.62
C LEU A 214 3.97 2.07 8.43
N TRP A 215 3.48 3.09 7.71
CA TRP A 215 2.04 3.29 7.48
C TRP A 215 1.41 2.22 6.58
N ALA A 216 2.21 1.53 5.77
CA ALA A 216 1.76 0.39 4.97
C ALA A 216 1.67 -0.91 5.79
N SER A 217 2.29 -0.97 6.97
CA SER A 217 2.40 -2.19 7.77
C SER A 217 1.15 -2.50 8.61
N VAL A 218 0.91 -3.78 8.87
CA VAL A 218 -0.17 -4.30 9.72
C VAL A 218 -0.05 -3.82 11.18
N PRO A 219 1.13 -3.77 11.83
CA PRO A 219 1.25 -3.20 13.17
C PRO A 219 0.75 -1.75 13.28
N PHE A 220 1.09 -0.89 12.32
CA PHE A 220 0.65 0.51 12.32
C PHE A 220 -0.79 0.67 11.87
N ASP A 221 -1.29 -0.15 10.93
CA ASP A 221 -2.71 -0.20 10.61
C ASP A 221 -3.51 -0.58 11.87
N PHE A 222 -3.04 -1.56 12.65
CA PHE A 222 -3.64 -1.92 13.94
C PHE A 222 -3.66 -0.76 14.92
N PHE A 223 -2.54 -0.05 15.09
CA PHE A 223 -2.46 1.11 15.98
C PHE A 223 -3.48 2.20 15.62
N ILE A 224 -3.66 2.45 14.32
CA ILE A 224 -4.71 3.38 13.85
C ILE A 224 -6.11 2.80 14.09
N LYS A 225 -6.30 1.52 13.79
CA LYS A 225 -7.58 0.82 13.96
C LYS A 225 -8.04 0.79 15.42
N SER A 226 -7.13 0.61 16.37
CA SER A 226 -7.42 0.56 17.81
C SER A 226 -7.89 1.91 18.37
N SER A 227 -7.56 3.02 17.70
CA SER A 227 -8.06 4.35 18.05
C SER A 227 -9.58 4.51 17.81
N GLY A 228 -10.18 3.67 16.96
CA GLY A 228 -11.59 3.75 16.59
C GLY A 228 -11.99 4.98 15.77
N LYS A 229 -11.03 5.84 15.38
CA LYS A 229 -11.29 7.07 14.62
C LYS A 229 -11.61 6.75 13.16
N GLY A 230 -12.61 7.45 12.60
CA GLY A 230 -12.97 7.38 11.17
C GLY A 230 -12.26 8.40 10.28
N ASP A 231 -11.50 9.33 10.87
CA ASP A 231 -10.85 10.44 10.16
C ASP A 231 -9.36 10.51 10.51
N PHE A 232 -8.50 10.43 9.50
CA PHE A 232 -7.05 10.52 9.61
C PHE A 232 -6.57 11.93 9.28
N ARG A 233 -6.13 12.65 10.31
CA ARG A 233 -5.67 14.06 10.26
C ARG A 233 -4.45 14.23 11.18
N ASN A 234 -3.94 15.46 11.27
CA ASN A 234 -2.78 15.85 12.09
C ASN A 234 -2.78 15.18 13.47
N SER A 235 -3.87 15.28 14.23
CA SER A 235 -3.96 14.70 15.59
C SER A 235 -3.70 13.20 15.69
N LEU A 236 -3.86 12.44 14.61
CA LEU A 236 -3.59 11.00 14.57
C LEU A 236 -2.25 10.74 13.88
N ALA A 237 -1.90 11.51 12.86
CA ALA A 237 -0.59 11.46 12.22
C ALA A 237 0.54 11.76 13.22
N GLU A 238 0.39 12.78 14.07
CA GLU A 238 1.36 13.18 15.09
C GLU A 238 1.63 12.07 16.12
N THR A 239 0.65 11.18 16.37
CA THR A 239 0.83 10.03 17.28
C THR A 239 1.60 8.85 16.68
N MET A 240 1.84 8.86 15.35
CA MET A 240 2.54 7.77 14.67
C MET A 240 3.98 7.68 15.16
N THR A 241 4.38 6.51 15.63
CA THR A 241 5.71 6.29 16.18
C THR A 241 6.76 6.12 15.08
N LEU A 242 8.00 6.45 15.42
CA LEU A 242 9.18 6.27 14.57
C LEU A 242 10.17 5.33 15.27
N PRO A 243 9.97 4.00 15.16
CA PRO A 243 10.86 3.03 15.80
C PRO A 243 12.25 3.01 15.14
N GLU A 244 13.24 2.56 15.90
CA GLU A 244 14.61 2.39 15.41
C GLU A 244 14.78 1.01 14.77
N PHE A 245 15.28 0.97 13.54
CA PHE A 245 15.48 -0.28 12.81
C PHE A 245 16.90 -0.88 12.99
N GLY A 246 17.86 -0.08 13.46
CA GLY A 246 19.28 -0.46 13.50
C GLY A 246 19.78 -0.93 12.13
N ASP A 247 20.55 -2.01 12.12
CA ASP A 247 21.12 -2.61 10.90
C ASP A 247 20.08 -3.21 9.94
N ARG A 248 18.79 -3.23 10.32
CA ARG A 248 17.68 -3.73 9.49
C ARG A 248 17.02 -2.64 8.63
N LEU A 249 17.43 -1.38 8.80
CA LEU A 249 16.87 -0.26 8.03
C LEU A 249 17.02 -0.47 6.51
N PRO A 250 18.16 -0.94 5.96
CA PRO A 250 18.30 -1.11 4.53
C PRO A 250 17.27 -2.11 3.93
N GLN A 251 17.02 -3.22 4.62
CA GLN A 251 16.06 -4.25 4.21
C GLN A 251 14.62 -3.70 4.21
N PHE A 252 14.29 -2.85 5.18
CA PHE A 252 13.00 -2.18 5.25
C PHE A 252 12.82 -1.15 4.13
N LEU A 253 13.84 -0.34 3.87
CA LEU A 253 13.83 0.69 2.84
C LEU A 253 13.76 0.09 1.44
N ALA A 254 14.55 -0.94 1.13
CA ALA A 254 14.57 -1.58 -0.19
C ALA A 254 13.16 -2.05 -0.62
N ARG A 255 12.45 -2.75 0.27
CA ARG A 255 11.06 -3.21 0.03
C ARG A 255 10.09 -2.05 -0.13
N THR A 256 10.21 -1.04 0.73
CA THR A 256 9.28 0.09 0.72
C THR A 256 9.45 0.96 -0.52
N LEU A 257 10.69 1.23 -0.91
CA LEU A 257 11.04 1.94 -2.14
C LEU A 257 10.57 1.14 -3.35
N ALA A 258 10.86 -0.16 -3.42
CA ALA A 258 10.46 -1.01 -4.54
C ALA A 258 8.93 -1.13 -4.72
N LEU A 259 8.17 -1.01 -3.63
CA LEU A 259 6.70 -0.98 -3.68
C LEU A 259 6.15 0.34 -4.25
N ASN A 260 6.78 1.46 -3.91
CA ASN A 260 6.27 2.81 -4.22
C ASN A 260 6.90 3.45 -5.48
N CYS A 261 8.17 3.24 -5.76
CA CYS A 261 8.91 3.91 -6.83
C CYS A 261 8.62 3.27 -8.20
N LEU A 262 7.37 3.33 -8.66
CA LEU A 262 6.87 2.59 -9.82
C LEU A 262 7.20 3.23 -11.17
N THR A 263 7.54 4.52 -11.19
CA THR A 263 7.76 5.31 -12.41
C THR A 263 9.00 6.20 -12.28
N THR A 264 9.42 6.77 -13.41
CA THR A 264 10.53 7.74 -13.49
C THR A 264 10.32 8.96 -12.59
N HIS A 265 9.07 9.28 -12.23
CA HIS A 265 8.75 10.37 -11.30
C HIS A 265 9.27 10.13 -9.87
N TYR A 266 9.69 8.90 -9.55
CA TYR A 266 10.31 8.54 -8.27
C TYR A 266 11.83 8.41 -8.34
N ALA A 267 12.46 8.70 -9.49
CA ALA A 267 13.88 8.48 -9.68
C ALA A 267 14.74 9.22 -8.65
N ASP A 268 14.46 10.49 -8.40
CA ASP A 268 15.21 11.29 -7.42
C ASP A 268 15.08 10.74 -6.00
N LEU A 269 13.87 10.32 -5.58
CA LEU A 269 13.67 9.72 -4.25
C LEU A 269 14.41 8.39 -4.12
N TRP A 270 14.35 7.56 -5.16
CA TRP A 270 15.06 6.28 -5.22
C TRP A 270 16.56 6.51 -5.05
N GLN A 271 17.13 7.39 -5.86
CA GLN A 271 18.57 7.70 -5.86
C GLN A 271 19.01 8.33 -4.53
N SER A 272 18.23 9.25 -3.96
CA SER A 272 18.56 9.89 -2.68
C SER A 272 18.54 8.92 -1.49
N CYS A 273 17.78 7.82 -1.61
CA CYS A 273 17.65 6.80 -0.58
C CYS A 273 18.46 5.54 -0.87
N TRP A 274 19.21 5.50 -1.97
CA TRP A 274 19.99 4.33 -2.38
C TRP A 274 21.04 3.96 -1.32
N GLN A 275 21.16 2.67 -1.05
CA GLN A 275 22.19 2.10 -0.19
C GLN A 275 22.77 0.85 -0.86
N PRO A 276 24.10 0.69 -0.95
CA PRO A 276 24.72 -0.49 -1.56
C PRO A 276 24.25 -1.82 -0.97
N GLU A 277 23.88 -1.84 0.32
CA GLU A 277 23.37 -2.97 1.08
C GLU A 277 22.08 -3.55 0.48
N PHE A 278 21.32 -2.78 -0.30
CA PHE A 278 20.10 -3.28 -0.96
C PHE A 278 20.40 -4.48 -1.87
N THR A 279 21.57 -4.51 -2.50
CA THR A 279 21.99 -5.59 -3.40
C THR A 279 22.40 -6.89 -2.68
N GLN A 280 22.62 -6.81 -1.36
CA GLN A 280 23.03 -7.94 -0.53
C GLN A 280 21.84 -8.62 0.15
N ASP A 281 20.65 -8.06 -0.02
CA ASP A 281 19.42 -8.58 0.55
C ASP A 281 18.83 -9.72 -0.29
N ARG A 282 17.85 -10.44 0.26
CA ARG A 282 17.09 -11.47 -0.44
C ARG A 282 15.70 -11.63 0.16
N TRP A 283 14.81 -12.30 -0.55
CA TRP A 283 13.52 -12.71 -0.01
C TRP A 283 13.70 -13.66 1.18
N ALA A 284 12.83 -13.55 2.18
CA ALA A 284 12.79 -14.53 3.25
C ALA A 284 12.21 -15.87 2.78
N SER A 285 11.29 -15.81 1.82
CA SER A 285 10.66 -16.97 1.18
C SER A 285 11.43 -17.43 -0.04
N THR A 286 11.47 -18.74 -0.26
CA THR A 286 12.01 -19.41 -1.45
C THR A 286 10.92 -19.77 -2.47
N ASP A 287 9.72 -19.20 -2.32
CA ASP A 287 8.59 -19.46 -3.22
C ASP A 287 8.98 -19.14 -4.68
N PRO A 288 8.74 -20.07 -5.63
CA PRO A 288 9.15 -19.90 -7.03
C PRO A 288 8.43 -18.76 -7.76
N ARG A 289 7.32 -18.24 -7.23
CA ARG A 289 6.63 -17.07 -7.78
C ARG A 289 7.40 -15.76 -7.54
N LEU A 290 8.44 -15.78 -6.70
CA LEU A 290 9.26 -14.60 -6.40
C LEU A 290 10.46 -14.51 -7.35
N PRO A 291 10.80 -13.31 -7.85
CA PRO A 291 12.06 -13.07 -8.55
C PRO A 291 13.22 -13.15 -7.54
N GLN A 292 13.91 -14.29 -7.51
CA GLN A 292 14.93 -14.60 -6.51
C GLN A 292 16.18 -13.69 -6.60
N ASP A 293 16.46 -13.16 -7.79
CA ASP A 293 17.55 -12.25 -8.09
C ASP A 293 17.16 -10.76 -8.01
N PHE A 294 15.92 -10.45 -7.59
CA PHE A 294 15.39 -9.09 -7.56
C PHE A 294 16.31 -8.09 -6.85
N PHE A 295 16.72 -8.41 -5.62
CA PHE A 295 17.55 -7.54 -4.80
C PHE A 295 18.97 -7.40 -5.38
N ALA A 296 19.58 -8.51 -5.81
CA ALA A 296 20.91 -8.52 -6.42
C ALA A 296 20.99 -7.69 -7.70
N ASN A 297 19.88 -7.56 -8.44
CA ASN A 297 19.78 -6.79 -9.66
C ASN A 297 19.40 -5.31 -9.44
N LEU A 298 19.19 -4.85 -8.21
CA LEU A 298 18.86 -3.43 -7.95
C LEU A 298 20.02 -2.51 -8.34
N THR A 299 19.68 -1.32 -8.81
CA THR A 299 20.64 -0.31 -9.29
C THR A 299 20.46 1.04 -8.60
N PRO A 300 21.52 1.87 -8.48
CA PRO A 300 21.45 3.19 -7.86
C PRO A 300 20.57 4.18 -8.63
N ASP A 301 20.65 4.15 -9.96
CA ASP A 301 19.76 4.92 -10.82
C ASP A 301 18.46 4.16 -11.01
N TRP A 302 17.33 4.85 -11.00
CA TRP A 302 16.04 4.17 -11.15
C TRP A 302 15.95 3.47 -12.52
N GLN A 303 15.65 2.17 -12.46
CA GLN A 303 15.34 1.34 -13.62
C GLN A 303 14.00 0.66 -13.40
N ARG A 304 13.33 0.24 -14.48
CA ARG A 304 12.05 -0.46 -14.39
C ARG A 304 12.11 -1.66 -13.45
N HIS A 305 13.19 -2.45 -13.50
CA HIS A 305 13.34 -3.65 -12.66
C HIS A 305 13.56 -3.34 -11.17
N ASN A 306 13.81 -2.08 -10.77
CA ASN A 306 13.95 -1.70 -9.36
C ASN A 306 12.61 -1.72 -8.59
N ALA A 307 11.48 -1.80 -9.30
CA ALA A 307 10.15 -1.76 -8.70
C ALA A 307 9.37 -3.08 -8.83
N LEU A 308 8.69 -3.45 -7.75
CA LEU A 308 7.87 -4.66 -7.66
C LEU A 308 6.53 -4.45 -8.36
N ARG A 309 6.23 -5.26 -9.38
CA ARG A 309 5.00 -5.17 -10.19
C ARG A 309 4.11 -6.40 -10.08
N SER A 310 4.69 -7.60 -9.94
CA SER A 310 3.96 -8.85 -9.74
C SER A 310 3.14 -8.81 -8.44
N ASP A 311 1.89 -9.27 -8.51
CA ASP A 311 0.96 -9.24 -7.37
C ASP A 311 1.54 -9.99 -6.16
N TYR A 312 2.10 -11.19 -6.37
CA TYR A 312 2.65 -12.02 -5.32
C TYR A 312 3.91 -11.38 -4.69
N ALA A 313 4.81 -10.84 -5.50
CA ALA A 313 6.04 -10.21 -5.01
C ALA A 313 5.73 -8.94 -4.18
N ARG A 314 4.73 -8.15 -4.61
CA ARG A 314 4.26 -7.00 -3.82
C ARG A 314 3.61 -7.43 -2.51
N ARG A 315 2.81 -8.50 -2.53
CA ARG A 315 2.21 -9.08 -1.32
C ARG A 315 3.29 -9.58 -0.36
N GLN A 316 4.33 -10.25 -0.86
CA GLN A 316 5.43 -10.74 -0.04
C GLN A 316 6.26 -9.60 0.57
N ALA A 317 6.52 -8.53 -0.20
CA ALA A 317 7.21 -7.35 0.34
C ALA A 317 6.43 -6.71 1.50
N LEU A 318 5.10 -6.63 1.41
CA LEU A 318 4.25 -6.15 2.52
C LEU A 318 4.35 -7.06 3.75
N VAL A 319 4.34 -8.39 3.56
CA VAL A 319 4.54 -9.36 4.67
C VAL A 319 5.88 -9.14 5.37
N GLU A 320 6.95 -8.95 4.60
CA GLU A 320 8.28 -8.74 5.17
C GLU A 320 8.42 -7.36 5.83
N ILE A 321 7.75 -6.32 5.29
CA ILE A 321 7.59 -5.01 5.95
C ILE A 321 6.85 -5.14 7.29
N ASP A 322 5.78 -5.95 7.37
CA ASP A 322 5.04 -6.17 8.60
C ASP A 322 5.95 -6.74 9.71
N VAL A 323 6.79 -7.72 9.36
CA VAL A 323 7.75 -8.33 10.27
C VAL A 323 8.84 -7.35 10.69
N LEU A 324 9.45 -6.63 9.74
CA LEU A 324 10.49 -5.66 10.04
C LEU A 324 9.98 -4.53 10.94
N ALA A 325 8.78 -4.01 10.68
CA ALA A 325 8.14 -3.00 11.52
C ALA A 325 7.79 -3.56 12.91
N ALA A 326 7.27 -4.79 12.99
CA ALA A 326 6.98 -5.44 14.26
C ALA A 326 8.25 -5.64 15.10
N GLN A 327 9.34 -6.10 14.50
CA GLN A 327 10.63 -6.27 15.18
C GLN A 327 11.23 -4.93 15.63
N ALA A 328 11.14 -3.88 14.81
CA ALA A 328 11.59 -2.54 15.18
C ALA A 328 10.78 -1.94 16.36
N LEU A 329 9.50 -2.30 16.49
CA LEU A 329 8.67 -1.96 17.64
C LEU A 329 8.91 -2.86 18.88
N GLY A 330 9.77 -3.88 18.78
CA GLY A 330 9.98 -4.86 19.84
C GLY A 330 8.80 -5.81 20.06
N LEU A 331 7.94 -6.02 19.05
CA LEU A 331 6.86 -7.00 19.12
C LEU A 331 7.40 -8.43 19.14
N THR A 332 6.62 -9.36 19.65
CA THR A 332 6.85 -10.79 19.44
C THR A 332 6.13 -11.28 18.17
N LEU A 333 6.54 -12.44 17.66
CA LEU A 333 5.83 -13.07 16.53
C LEU A 333 4.38 -13.41 16.88
N ASP A 334 4.13 -13.86 18.10
CA ASP A 334 2.79 -14.19 18.57
C ASP A 334 1.88 -12.96 18.66
N GLU A 335 2.42 -11.79 19.04
CA GLU A 335 1.70 -10.53 18.99
C GLU A 335 1.35 -10.14 17.55
N LEU A 336 2.29 -10.22 16.61
CA LEU A 336 2.02 -9.93 15.19
C LEU A 336 0.94 -10.87 14.62
N LEU A 337 1.04 -12.17 14.92
CA LEU A 337 0.02 -13.15 14.53
C LEU A 337 -1.34 -12.84 15.17
N THR A 338 -1.35 -12.43 16.44
CA THR A 338 -2.58 -12.07 17.17
C THR A 338 -3.25 -10.85 16.56
N ILE A 339 -2.48 -9.80 16.23
CA ILE A 339 -2.97 -8.63 15.50
C ILE A 339 -3.66 -9.07 14.21
N TYR A 340 -2.98 -9.84 13.37
CA TYR A 340 -3.54 -10.31 12.10
C TYR A 340 -4.82 -11.14 12.28
N ARG A 341 -4.82 -12.11 13.21
CA ARG A 341 -5.94 -13.02 13.46
C ARG A 341 -7.20 -12.31 13.96
N VAL A 342 -7.02 -11.39 14.90
CA VAL A 342 -8.13 -10.76 15.63
C VAL A 342 -8.61 -9.49 14.93
N GLN A 343 -7.69 -8.65 14.44
CA GLN A 343 -8.02 -7.30 13.99
C GLN A 343 -8.22 -7.20 12.47
N PHE A 344 -7.79 -8.21 11.70
CA PHE A 344 -7.89 -8.21 10.24
C PHE A 344 -8.68 -9.41 9.66
N PRO A 345 -9.90 -9.71 10.16
CA PRO A 345 -10.67 -10.87 9.68
C PRO A 345 -11.07 -10.78 8.21
N VAL A 346 -11.30 -9.57 7.67
CA VAL A 346 -11.63 -9.36 6.25
C VAL A 346 -10.42 -9.64 5.36
N MET A 347 -9.24 -9.15 5.75
CA MET A 347 -7.97 -9.46 5.05
C MET A 347 -7.73 -10.97 5.03
N ARG A 348 -7.90 -11.65 6.17
CA ARG A 348 -7.81 -13.11 6.27
C ARG A 348 -8.78 -13.82 5.33
N GLN A 349 -10.02 -13.36 5.28
CA GLN A 349 -11.03 -13.93 4.39
C GLN A 349 -10.61 -13.80 2.93
N TYR A 350 -10.10 -12.64 2.52
CA TYR A 350 -9.66 -12.41 1.14
C TYR A 350 -8.41 -13.18 0.78
N GLU A 351 -7.41 -13.26 1.67
CA GLU A 351 -6.18 -14.03 1.40
C GLU A 351 -6.46 -15.52 1.23
N ARG A 352 -7.41 -16.09 2.00
CA ARG A 352 -7.83 -17.49 1.86
C ARG A 352 -8.50 -17.83 0.51
N ASP A 353 -8.87 -16.81 -0.26
CA ASP A 353 -9.55 -16.96 -1.55
C ASP A 353 -8.97 -16.00 -2.60
N THR A 354 -7.66 -15.72 -2.49
CA THR A 354 -6.86 -15.03 -3.50
C THR A 354 -5.82 -16.01 -4.02
N TRP A 355 -5.98 -16.38 -5.29
CA TRP A 355 -5.19 -17.40 -5.96
C TRP A 355 -4.25 -16.75 -6.95
N TYR A 356 -3.01 -17.24 -6.95
CA TYR A 356 -1.96 -16.79 -7.83
C TYR A 356 -1.65 -17.86 -8.85
N ASP A 357 -1.25 -17.44 -10.04
CA ASP A 357 -0.65 -18.31 -11.05
C ASP A 357 0.83 -18.60 -10.73
N ALA A 358 1.46 -19.45 -11.55
CA ALA A 358 2.85 -19.86 -11.38
C ALA A 358 3.86 -18.69 -11.45
N ASN A 359 3.48 -17.55 -12.03
CA ASN A 359 4.32 -16.34 -12.14
C ASN A 359 3.97 -15.29 -11.08
N GLY A 360 3.05 -15.61 -10.15
CA GLY A 360 2.65 -14.72 -9.07
C GLY A 360 1.60 -13.68 -9.45
N ARG A 361 0.92 -13.80 -10.60
CA ARG A 361 -0.22 -12.95 -10.97
C ARG A 361 -1.51 -13.48 -10.35
N ILE A 362 -2.38 -12.60 -9.85
CA ILE A 362 -3.68 -13.02 -9.31
C ILE A 362 -4.56 -13.56 -10.46
N VAL A 363 -4.87 -14.85 -10.40
CA VAL A 363 -5.81 -15.51 -11.32
C VAL A 363 -7.26 -15.38 -10.81
N PHE A 364 -7.46 -15.26 -9.50
CA PHE A 364 -8.77 -15.03 -8.90
C PHE A 364 -8.65 -14.39 -7.50
N THR A 365 -9.57 -13.51 -7.14
CA THR A 365 -9.67 -12.98 -5.77
C THR A 365 -11.12 -12.67 -5.38
N ALA A 366 -11.46 -12.91 -4.11
CA ALA A 366 -12.71 -12.47 -3.52
C ALA A 366 -12.69 -11.01 -3.02
N SER A 367 -11.56 -10.30 -3.12
CA SER A 367 -11.43 -8.94 -2.60
C SER A 367 -12.32 -7.95 -3.34
N LYS A 368 -13.13 -7.21 -2.59
CA LYS A 368 -13.92 -6.08 -3.12
C LYS A 368 -13.04 -4.91 -3.58
N GLY A 369 -11.79 -4.85 -3.10
CA GLY A 369 -10.80 -3.87 -3.53
C GLY A 369 -10.26 -4.13 -4.94
N LEU A 370 -10.31 -5.37 -5.42
CA LEU A 370 -9.69 -5.82 -6.67
C LEU A 370 -10.71 -6.34 -7.69
N VAL A 371 -11.94 -5.82 -7.67
CA VAL A 371 -12.97 -6.17 -8.67
C VAL A 371 -12.43 -5.97 -10.08
N GLY A 372 -12.54 -7.01 -10.91
CA GLY A 372 -12.04 -7.03 -12.30
C GLY A 372 -10.65 -7.66 -12.48
N VAL A 373 -9.90 -7.88 -11.39
CA VAL A 373 -8.62 -8.60 -11.40
C VAL A 373 -8.88 -10.11 -11.43
N GLY A 374 -8.15 -10.82 -12.28
CA GLY A 374 -8.33 -12.26 -12.46
C GLY A 374 -9.59 -12.65 -13.24
N LEU A 375 -9.89 -13.94 -13.26
CA LEU A 375 -11.12 -14.50 -13.81
C LEU A 375 -12.33 -14.14 -12.93
N PRO A 376 -13.53 -13.98 -13.51
CA PRO A 376 -14.74 -13.89 -12.71
C PRO A 376 -14.97 -15.22 -11.97
N ARG A 377 -15.68 -15.20 -10.83
CA ARG A 377 -16.03 -16.43 -10.10
C ARG A 377 -16.69 -17.47 -11.02
N LYS A 378 -17.71 -17.02 -11.77
CA LYS A 378 -18.45 -17.78 -12.78
C LYS A 378 -18.41 -17.02 -14.10
N ALA A 379 -18.24 -17.72 -15.21
CA ALA A 379 -18.35 -17.10 -16.53
C ALA A 379 -19.77 -16.58 -16.79
N GLY A 380 -19.86 -15.30 -17.15
CA GLY A 380 -21.07 -14.66 -17.63
C GLY A 380 -21.31 -14.88 -19.12
N ARG A 381 -22.56 -14.69 -19.57
CA ARG A 381 -22.92 -14.78 -21.00
C ARG A 381 -22.27 -13.70 -21.88
N ARG A 382 -21.81 -12.61 -21.28
CA ARG A 382 -21.18 -11.47 -21.96
C ARG A 382 -19.66 -11.45 -21.78
N ASP A 383 -19.11 -12.36 -21.00
CA ASP A 383 -17.66 -12.42 -20.82
C ASP A 383 -17.00 -12.92 -22.11
N PRO A 384 -15.85 -12.34 -22.50
CA PRO A 384 -15.15 -12.77 -23.68
C PRO A 384 -14.62 -14.21 -23.51
N GLU A 385 -14.52 -14.94 -24.61
CA GLU A 385 -13.92 -16.28 -24.60
C GLU A 385 -12.43 -16.20 -24.28
N CYS A 386 -11.99 -17.03 -23.33
CA CYS A 386 -10.58 -17.26 -23.09
C CYS A 386 -10.10 -18.38 -24.02
N THR A 387 -8.80 -18.42 -24.31
CA THR A 387 -8.17 -19.59 -24.93
C THR A 387 -7.41 -20.37 -23.87
N VAL A 388 -7.79 -21.63 -23.65
CA VAL A 388 -7.08 -22.56 -22.78
C VAL A 388 -6.05 -23.30 -23.63
N VAL A 389 -4.78 -23.21 -23.27
CA VAL A 389 -3.66 -23.88 -23.94
C VAL A 389 -3.07 -24.92 -22.99
N THR A 390 -3.23 -26.20 -23.32
CA THR A 390 -2.67 -27.30 -22.50
C THR A 390 -1.15 -27.43 -22.73
N PRO A 391 -0.41 -28.14 -21.85
CA PRO A 391 1.03 -28.35 -22.01
C PRO A 391 1.41 -29.00 -23.35
N ASP A 392 0.53 -29.85 -23.89
CA ASP A 392 0.72 -30.49 -25.21
C ASP A 392 0.45 -29.55 -26.39
N GLY A 393 0.14 -28.27 -26.13
CA GLY A 393 -0.10 -27.23 -27.12
C GLY A 393 -1.52 -27.19 -27.69
N ILE A 394 -2.45 -27.99 -27.14
CA ILE A 394 -3.86 -27.99 -27.59
C ILE A 394 -4.52 -26.69 -27.16
N ARG A 395 -5.10 -25.96 -28.12
CA ARG A 395 -5.78 -24.68 -27.90
C ARG A 395 -7.29 -24.88 -27.97
N GLN A 396 -8.00 -24.47 -26.93
CA GLN A 396 -9.45 -24.60 -26.84
C GLN A 396 -10.09 -23.26 -26.42
N PRO A 397 -10.93 -22.64 -27.26
CA PRO A 397 -11.72 -21.49 -26.84
C PRO A 397 -12.78 -21.95 -25.84
N ARG A 398 -12.87 -21.25 -24.70
CA ARG A 398 -13.83 -21.54 -23.65
C ARG A 398 -14.16 -20.27 -22.86
N ARG A 399 -15.44 -20.04 -22.60
CA ARG A 399 -15.85 -19.07 -21.56
C ARG A 399 -15.55 -19.69 -20.20
N LEU A 400 -14.69 -19.01 -19.44
CA LEU A 400 -14.07 -19.58 -18.26
C LEU A 400 -14.31 -18.69 -17.04
N GLY A 401 -14.89 -19.28 -16.00
CA GLY A 401 -14.86 -18.73 -14.65
C GLY A 401 -13.78 -19.42 -13.82
N TRP A 402 -13.48 -18.84 -12.67
CA TRP A 402 -12.56 -19.45 -11.71
C TRP A 402 -13.02 -20.85 -11.26
N GLU A 403 -14.32 -21.04 -11.01
CA GLU A 403 -14.88 -22.33 -10.59
C GLU A 403 -14.64 -23.46 -11.61
N ASP A 404 -14.41 -23.13 -12.89
CA ASP A 404 -14.12 -24.12 -13.94
C ASP A 404 -12.70 -24.72 -13.86
N ILE A 405 -11.77 -24.05 -13.19
CA ILE A 405 -10.33 -24.43 -13.15
C ILE A 405 -9.73 -24.42 -11.74
N GLN A 406 -10.50 -24.01 -10.74
CA GLN A 406 -10.08 -23.94 -9.35
C GLN A 406 -9.60 -25.32 -8.85
N PRO A 407 -8.41 -25.45 -8.25
CA PRO A 407 -8.00 -26.72 -7.65
C PRO A 407 -9.02 -27.22 -6.60
N ASN A 408 -9.37 -28.51 -6.68
CA ASN A 408 -10.39 -29.11 -5.82
C ASN A 408 -9.77 -29.62 -4.51
N PRO A 409 -10.29 -29.21 -3.34
CA PRO A 409 -9.80 -29.72 -2.06
C PRO A 409 -10.11 -31.21 -1.92
N GLN A 410 -9.11 -31.97 -1.48
CA GLN A 410 -9.21 -33.40 -1.19
C GLN A 410 -9.36 -33.63 0.32
N PRO A 411 -9.92 -34.79 0.75
CA PRO A 411 -10.08 -35.10 2.17
C PRO A 411 -8.77 -35.14 2.98
N ASP A 412 -7.63 -35.36 2.32
CA ASP A 412 -6.29 -35.37 2.92
C ASP A 412 -5.68 -33.97 3.08
N GLY A 413 -6.42 -32.90 2.70
CA GLY A 413 -5.96 -31.52 2.74
C GLY A 413 -5.16 -31.08 1.52
N THR A 414 -4.91 -31.96 0.55
CA THR A 414 -4.26 -31.58 -0.71
C THR A 414 -5.23 -30.91 -1.67
N LEU A 415 -4.68 -30.19 -2.66
CA LEU A 415 -5.44 -29.60 -3.75
C LEU A 415 -5.19 -30.38 -5.03
N ARG A 416 -6.24 -30.97 -5.60
CA ARG A 416 -6.16 -31.64 -6.90
C ARG A 416 -6.34 -30.60 -8.02
N PRO A 417 -5.35 -30.39 -8.90
CA PRO A 417 -5.51 -29.50 -10.05
C PRO A 417 -6.66 -29.95 -10.95
N GLN A 418 -7.45 -28.99 -11.46
CA GLN A 418 -8.47 -29.26 -12.50
C GLN A 418 -7.91 -29.17 -13.92
N VAL A 419 -6.77 -28.50 -14.08
CA VAL A 419 -6.00 -28.41 -15.33
C VAL A 419 -4.57 -28.88 -15.07
N PRO A 420 -3.88 -29.47 -16.06
CA PRO A 420 -2.47 -29.82 -15.92
C PRO A 420 -1.58 -28.62 -15.62
N ASP A 421 -0.52 -28.82 -14.85
CA ASP A 421 0.52 -27.79 -14.64
C ASP A 421 1.14 -27.39 -15.99
N GLY A 422 1.44 -26.10 -16.16
CA GLY A 422 1.85 -25.54 -17.44
C GLY A 422 0.70 -25.16 -18.38
N THR A 423 -0.56 -25.43 -18.02
CA THR A 423 -1.72 -24.90 -18.77
C THR A 423 -1.71 -23.37 -18.73
N VAL A 424 -1.85 -22.73 -19.88
CA VAL A 424 -1.93 -21.27 -20.01
C VAL A 424 -3.36 -20.85 -20.38
N ILE A 425 -3.93 -19.92 -19.60
CA ILE A 425 -5.20 -19.27 -19.88
C ILE A 425 -4.93 -17.90 -20.50
N GLU A 426 -5.26 -17.76 -21.78
CA GLU A 426 -5.16 -16.50 -22.52
C GLU A 426 -6.51 -15.77 -22.47
N ARG A 427 -6.59 -14.70 -21.69
CA ARG A 427 -7.80 -13.89 -21.53
C ARG A 427 -7.66 -12.58 -22.30
N PRO A 428 -8.47 -12.34 -23.35
CA PRO A 428 -8.50 -11.04 -24.02
C PRO A 428 -9.15 -9.98 -23.11
N ILE A 429 -8.56 -8.79 -23.09
CA ILE A 429 -9.07 -7.62 -22.40
C ILE A 429 -8.91 -6.38 -23.29
N THR A 430 -9.78 -5.39 -23.09
CA THR A 430 -9.60 -4.04 -23.62
C THR A 430 -9.15 -3.15 -22.47
N ASP A 431 -7.87 -2.77 -22.49
CA ASP A 431 -7.26 -1.90 -21.49
C ASP A 431 -7.58 -0.43 -21.84
N THR A 432 -8.46 0.18 -21.07
CA THR A 432 -8.82 1.61 -21.19
C THR A 432 -8.08 2.49 -20.20
N THR A 433 -7.08 1.95 -19.50
CA THR A 433 -6.34 2.67 -18.47
C THR A 433 -5.12 3.43 -19.01
N GLN A 434 -4.83 3.32 -20.30
CA GLN A 434 -3.68 3.98 -20.95
C GLN A 434 -4.03 5.35 -21.55
N PRO A 435 -3.10 6.33 -21.51
CA PRO A 435 -3.32 7.67 -22.08
C PRO A 435 -3.51 7.69 -23.61
N GLY A 436 -2.95 6.70 -24.32
CA GLY A 436 -3.07 6.57 -25.78
C GLY A 436 -4.43 6.07 -26.28
N GLY A 437 -5.41 5.90 -25.39
CA GLY A 437 -6.72 5.32 -25.71
C GLY A 437 -6.81 3.82 -25.40
N PRO A 438 -7.96 3.18 -25.71
CA PRO A 438 -8.14 1.75 -25.49
C PRO A 438 -7.16 0.90 -26.29
N ILE A 439 -6.56 -0.11 -25.64
CA ILE A 439 -5.65 -1.07 -26.27
C ILE A 439 -6.14 -2.49 -25.98
N ASP A 440 -6.31 -3.30 -27.02
CA ASP A 440 -6.62 -4.72 -26.85
C ASP A 440 -5.36 -5.51 -26.49
N ARG A 441 -5.45 -6.32 -25.43
CA ARG A 441 -4.33 -7.10 -24.89
C ARG A 441 -4.80 -8.47 -24.45
N THR A 442 -3.85 -9.36 -24.24
CA THR A 442 -4.11 -10.70 -23.69
C THR A 442 -3.37 -10.85 -22.38
N ILE A 443 -4.11 -11.05 -21.29
CA ILE A 443 -3.53 -11.47 -20.01
C ILE A 443 -3.35 -12.98 -20.05
N ARG A 444 -2.19 -13.46 -19.56
CA ARG A 444 -1.87 -14.88 -19.45
C ARG A 444 -1.83 -15.28 -17.99
N TYR A 445 -2.47 -16.41 -17.66
CA TYR A 445 -2.37 -17.06 -16.36
C TYR A 445 -1.81 -18.48 -16.57
N THR A 446 -0.76 -18.86 -15.84
CA THR A 446 -0.09 -20.15 -16.00
C THR A 446 -0.31 -21.03 -14.77
N ALA A 447 -0.86 -22.24 -14.93
CA ALA A 447 -0.98 -23.22 -13.85
C ALA A 447 0.42 -23.75 -13.43
N PRO A 448 0.65 -24.15 -12.17
CA PRO A 448 -0.35 -24.37 -11.11
C PRO A 448 -0.92 -23.07 -10.52
N PHE A 449 -2.14 -23.18 -9.98
CA PHE A 449 -2.78 -22.09 -9.23
C PHE A 449 -2.68 -22.37 -7.73
N THR A 450 -2.13 -21.44 -6.96
CA THR A 450 -1.78 -21.67 -5.56
C THR A 450 -2.20 -20.50 -4.67
N LEU A 451 -2.47 -20.83 -3.40
CA LEU A 451 -2.75 -19.85 -2.34
C LEU A 451 -1.43 -19.33 -1.74
N ALA A 452 -1.55 -18.34 -0.85
CA ALA A 452 -0.48 -17.88 0.02
C ALA A 452 -0.93 -17.99 1.49
N ASP A 453 0.00 -18.29 2.39
CA ASP A 453 -0.28 -18.37 3.83
C ASP A 453 0.54 -17.31 4.57
N ARG A 454 -0.10 -16.19 4.90
CA ARG A 454 0.55 -15.09 5.60
C ARG A 454 1.12 -15.48 6.95
N GLU A 455 0.50 -16.40 7.68
CA GLU A 455 1.04 -16.80 8.98
C GLU A 455 2.31 -17.63 8.80
N ALA A 456 2.36 -18.51 7.80
CA ALA A 456 3.58 -19.23 7.45
C ALA A 456 4.68 -18.27 6.98
N ASP A 457 4.33 -17.30 6.12
CA ASP A 457 5.29 -16.32 5.62
C ASP A 457 5.80 -15.37 6.72
N TYR A 458 4.96 -15.00 7.69
CA TYR A 458 5.43 -14.29 8.89
C TYR A 458 6.45 -15.09 9.67
N ARG A 459 6.25 -16.41 9.86
CA ARG A 459 7.24 -17.25 10.56
C ARG A 459 8.57 -17.30 9.80
N LEU A 460 8.53 -17.45 8.49
CA LEU A 460 9.73 -17.46 7.63
C LEU A 460 10.46 -16.12 7.69
N ALA A 461 9.75 -15.01 7.48
CA ALA A 461 10.30 -13.67 7.55
C ALA A 461 10.85 -13.34 8.95
N TRP A 462 10.15 -13.75 10.01
CA TRP A 462 10.59 -13.53 11.39
C TRP A 462 11.92 -14.21 11.68
N ALA A 463 12.06 -15.47 11.28
CA ALA A 463 13.31 -16.21 11.42
C ALA A 463 14.43 -15.60 10.57
N HIS A 464 14.12 -15.17 9.35
CA HIS A 464 15.08 -14.56 8.44
C HIS A 464 15.66 -13.25 9.00
N PHE A 465 14.82 -12.34 9.50
CA PHE A 465 15.26 -11.03 10.01
C PHE A 465 15.66 -11.05 11.49
N GLY A 466 15.31 -12.09 12.25
CA GLY A 466 15.67 -12.24 13.66
C GLY A 466 17.09 -12.77 13.90
N GLY A 467 17.75 -13.37 12.91
CA GLY A 467 19.02 -14.10 13.07
C GLY A 467 20.31 -13.27 13.21
N LYS A 468 20.24 -11.97 13.56
CA LYS A 468 21.42 -11.09 13.64
C LYS A 468 21.60 -10.35 14.98
N GLU A 469 20.89 -10.72 16.04
CA GLU A 469 21.25 -10.28 17.38
C GLU A 469 22.28 -11.25 17.98
N GLY A 470 23.57 -10.90 17.83
CA GLY A 470 24.67 -11.48 18.61
C GLY A 470 25.46 -12.62 17.93
N ARG A 471 26.50 -12.25 17.20
CA ARG A 471 27.78 -12.99 17.19
C ARG A 471 28.91 -12.03 17.45
#